data_AF-A0A3Q8USM6-F1
#
_entry.id   AF-A0A3Q8USM6-F1
#
_cell.length_a   1.000
_cell.length_b   1.000
_cell.length_c   1.000
_cell.angle_alpha   90.00
_cell.angle_beta   90.00
_cell.angle_gamma   90.00
#
_symmetry.space_group_name_H-M   'P 1'
#
loop_
_entity.id
_entity.type
_entity.pdbx_description
1 polymer ?
#
loop_
_entity_poly.entity_id
_entity_poly.type
_entity_poly.pdbx_seq_one_letter_code
_entity_poly.pdbx_strand_id
1 'polypeptide(L)'
;MVRWDEDPIYKKITGYYREFFATSHLATALGRSPKTLYKWETIGLFPGATWIYNSESKNGRRRLYTRRQIEGVIAIAYEEGVLSGTKRFISHTNFPDRCKELFKHTRGVLPEPIHDWS
;
A
#
# COMPACT_ATOMS: atom_id res chain seq x y z
N MET A 1 6.01 14.09 13.48
CA MET A 1 5.16 13.44 12.47
C MET A 1 5.87 12.16 12.06
N VAL A 2 5.22 11.00 12.17
CA VAL A 2 5.81 9.72 11.72
C VAL A 2 5.73 9.71 10.20
N ARG A 3 6.85 9.54 9.49
CA ARG A 3 6.84 9.43 8.04
C ARG A 3 6.46 8.01 7.65
N TRP A 4 5.61 7.88 6.63
CA TRP A 4 5.14 6.56 6.21
C TRP A 4 6.20 5.77 5.45
N ASP A 5 7.24 6.44 4.94
CA ASP A 5 8.29 5.87 4.11
C ASP A 5 9.60 5.61 4.87
N GLU A 6 9.57 5.74 6.20
CA GLU A 6 10.65 5.29 7.09
C GLU A 6 10.70 3.75 7.12
N ASP A 7 11.91 3.19 7.23
CA ASP A 7 12.20 1.76 7.34
C ASP A 7 11.54 0.85 6.29
N PRO A 8 11.76 1.09 4.97
CA PRO A 8 11.22 0.24 3.93
C PRO A 8 11.71 -1.21 4.03
N ILE A 9 10.90 -2.12 3.51
CA ILE A 9 11.21 -3.54 3.43
C ILE A 9 11.88 -3.82 2.09
N TYR A 10 13.12 -4.26 2.14
CA TYR A 10 13.83 -4.68 0.93
C TYR A 10 13.65 -6.17 0.70
N LYS A 11 13.28 -6.55 -0.53
CA LYS A 11 13.15 -7.94 -0.95
C LYS A 11 13.87 -8.19 -2.25
N LYS A 12 14.58 -9.30 -2.29
CA LYS A 12 15.22 -9.80 -3.51
C LYS A 12 14.16 -10.41 -4.41
N ILE A 13 13.91 -9.79 -5.55
CA ILE A 13 13.00 -10.28 -6.60
C ILE A 13 13.76 -10.24 -7.91
N THR A 14 13.71 -11.36 -8.66
CA THR A 14 14.42 -11.52 -9.94
C THR A 14 15.91 -11.17 -9.87
N GLY A 15 16.57 -11.49 -8.75
CA GLY A 15 18.01 -11.28 -8.58
C GLY A 15 18.41 -9.94 -7.98
N TYR A 16 17.52 -8.95 -7.94
CA TYR A 16 17.80 -7.60 -7.43
C TYR A 16 17.01 -7.29 -6.16
N TYR A 17 17.61 -6.52 -5.25
CA TYR A 17 16.87 -5.94 -4.13
C TYR A 17 15.95 -4.82 -4.63
N ARG A 18 14.73 -4.81 -4.11
CA ARG A 18 13.69 -3.84 -4.46
C ARG A 18 12.98 -3.37 -3.20
N GLU A 19 12.58 -2.09 -3.21
CA GLU A 19 11.92 -1.42 -2.09
C GLU A 19 10.42 -1.76 -2.03
N PHE A 20 9.95 -2.15 -0.85
CA PHE A 20 8.55 -2.41 -0.56
C PHE A 20 8.14 -1.82 0.78
N PHE A 21 6.83 -1.74 0.99
CA PHE A 21 6.24 -1.22 2.20
C PHE A 21 5.16 -2.17 2.71
N ALA A 22 5.13 -2.40 4.01
CA ALA A 22 4.06 -3.17 4.65
C ALA A 22 2.74 -2.37 4.78
N THR A 23 1.65 -3.07 5.11
CA THR A 23 0.35 -2.44 5.43
C THR A 23 0.44 -1.36 6.52
N SER A 24 1.39 -1.45 7.46
CA SER A 24 1.63 -0.41 8.47
C SER A 24 1.99 0.94 7.86
N HIS A 25 2.87 0.97 6.86
CA HIS A 25 3.28 2.18 6.16
C HIS A 25 2.10 2.81 5.44
N LEU A 26 1.31 2.00 4.70
CA LEU A 26 0.07 2.48 4.06
C LEU A 26 -0.94 3.03 5.08
N ALA A 27 -1.05 2.39 6.25
CA ALA A 27 -1.91 2.85 7.32
C ALA A 27 -1.46 4.21 7.88
N THR A 28 -0.15 4.36 8.13
CA THR A 28 0.47 5.63 8.54
C THR A 28 0.23 6.73 7.51
N ALA A 29 0.47 6.43 6.22
CA ALA A 29 0.22 7.35 5.09
C ALA A 29 -1.22 7.89 5.06
N LEU A 30 -2.19 7.02 5.35
CA LEU A 30 -3.61 7.38 5.34
C LEU A 30 -4.13 7.95 6.68
N GLY A 31 -3.28 7.98 7.72
CA GLY A 31 -3.72 8.33 9.08
C GLY A 31 -4.78 7.36 9.61
N ARG A 32 -4.67 6.07 9.29
CA ARG A 32 -5.60 5.00 9.68
C ARG A 32 -4.88 3.90 10.45
N SER A 33 -5.66 3.04 11.09
CA SER A 33 -5.13 1.80 11.68
C SER A 33 -5.01 0.70 10.61
N PRO A 34 -4.04 -0.23 10.72
CA PRO A 34 -3.99 -1.41 9.85
C PRO A 34 -5.29 -2.22 9.86
N LYS A 35 -5.97 -2.30 11.03
CA LYS A 35 -7.27 -2.97 11.17
C LYS A 35 -8.35 -2.33 10.30
N THR A 36 -8.33 -1.01 10.14
CA THR A 36 -9.24 -0.28 9.25
C THR A 36 -8.99 -0.67 7.79
N LEU A 37 -7.72 -0.74 7.36
CA LEU A 37 -7.38 -1.15 6.00
C LEU A 37 -7.80 -2.59 5.71
N TYR A 38 -7.57 -3.52 6.66
CA TYR A 38 -8.05 -4.89 6.53
C TYR A 38 -9.57 -4.96 6.40
N LYS A 39 -10.29 -4.15 7.20
CA LYS A 39 -11.75 -4.04 7.07
C LYS A 39 -12.14 -3.55 5.68
N TRP A 40 -11.49 -2.50 5.17
CA TRP A 40 -11.75 -1.97 3.82
C TRP A 40 -11.50 -3.02 2.73
N GLU A 41 -10.42 -3.79 2.82
CA GLU A 41 -10.16 -4.91 1.92
C GLU A 41 -11.29 -5.94 1.97
N THR A 42 -11.68 -6.39 3.18
CA THR A 42 -12.73 -7.42 3.35
C THR A 42 -14.08 -7.01 2.78
N ILE A 43 -14.44 -5.72 2.90
CA ILE A 43 -15.73 -5.21 2.39
C ILE A 43 -15.63 -4.62 0.98
N GLY A 44 -14.49 -4.75 0.30
CA GLY A 44 -14.31 -4.32 -1.10
C GLY A 44 -14.12 -2.81 -1.33
N LEU A 45 -13.84 -2.04 -0.27
CA LEU A 45 -13.54 -0.59 -0.37
C LEU A 45 -12.08 -0.29 -0.72
N PHE A 46 -11.20 -1.29 -0.64
CA PHE A 46 -9.79 -1.15 -0.99
C PHE A 46 -9.29 -2.43 -1.67
N PRO A 47 -8.48 -2.34 -2.73
CA PRO A 47 -7.89 -3.52 -3.36
C PRO A 47 -6.92 -4.22 -2.40
N GLY A 48 -6.93 -5.56 -2.40
CA GLY A 48 -5.95 -6.34 -1.66
C GLY A 48 -4.52 -6.10 -2.17
N ALA A 49 -3.53 -6.29 -1.29
CA ALA A 49 -2.14 -6.14 -1.67
C ALA A 49 -1.75 -7.01 -2.86
N THR A 50 -1.05 -6.40 -3.82
CA THR A 50 -0.54 -7.08 -5.02
C THR A 50 0.50 -8.12 -4.67
N TRP A 51 1.41 -7.78 -3.76
CA TRP A 51 2.57 -8.60 -3.43
C TRP A 51 2.35 -9.27 -2.08
N ILE A 52 2.26 -10.59 -2.10
CA ILE A 52 2.08 -11.41 -0.90
C ILE A 52 3.33 -12.25 -0.74
N TYR A 53 4.19 -11.83 0.19
CA TYR A 53 5.39 -12.58 0.54
C TYR A 53 5.03 -13.61 1.61
N ASN A 54 5.19 -14.89 1.29
CA ASN A 54 5.01 -15.98 2.25
C ASN A 54 6.38 -16.34 2.85
N SER A 55 6.60 -16.05 4.14
CA SER A 55 7.71 -16.65 4.89
C SER A 55 7.31 -18.02 5.41
N GLU A 56 8.27 -18.91 5.67
CA GLU A 56 8.05 -20.25 6.23
C GLU A 56 7.43 -20.25 7.64
N SER A 57 7.45 -19.12 8.36
CA SER A 57 6.80 -19.00 9.67
C SER A 57 5.26 -18.99 9.56
N LYS A 58 4.55 -19.55 10.57
CA LYS A 58 3.07 -19.56 10.66
C LYS A 58 2.41 -18.18 10.53
N ASN A 59 3.13 -17.10 10.86
CA ASN A 59 2.68 -15.70 10.73
C ASN A 59 3.29 -15.00 9.50
N GLY A 60 3.76 -15.79 8.53
CA GLY A 60 4.72 -15.37 7.52
C GLY A 60 4.19 -14.59 6.33
N ARG A 61 2.87 -14.48 6.19
CA ARG A 61 2.25 -13.86 5.02
C ARG A 61 2.24 -12.34 5.17
N ARG A 62 3.17 -11.66 4.50
CA ARG A 62 3.29 -10.21 4.49
C ARG A 62 2.70 -9.63 3.21
N ARG A 63 1.79 -8.67 3.38
CA ARG A 63 1.29 -7.79 2.32
C ARG A 63 2.33 -6.70 2.06
N LEU A 64 2.77 -6.59 0.82
CA LEU A 64 3.75 -5.61 0.37
C LEU A 64 3.14 -4.71 -0.71
N TYR A 65 3.45 -3.43 -0.61
CA TYR A 65 3.05 -2.38 -1.55
C TYR A 65 4.31 -1.70 -2.08
N THR A 66 4.24 -1.22 -3.32
CA THR A 66 5.30 -0.38 -3.88
C THR A 66 5.14 1.07 -3.45
N ARG A 67 6.21 1.87 -3.50
CA ARG A 67 6.16 3.33 -3.29
C ARG A 67 5.07 3.99 -4.14
N ARG A 68 5.06 3.67 -5.44
CA ARG A 68 4.07 4.15 -6.42
C ARG A 68 2.62 3.82 -6.02
N GLN A 69 2.37 2.65 -5.43
CA GLN A 69 1.04 2.30 -4.94
C GLN A 69 0.64 3.16 -3.74
N ILE A 70 1.53 3.34 -2.75
CA ILE A 70 1.20 4.14 -1.56
C ILE A 70 1.00 5.61 -1.94
N GLU A 71 1.91 6.19 -2.71
CA GLU A 71 1.80 7.59 -3.16
C GLU A 71 0.55 7.84 -3.99
N GLY A 72 0.22 6.93 -4.90
CA GLY A 72 -1.02 7.02 -5.67
C GLY A 72 -2.27 6.95 -4.79
N VAL A 73 -2.28 6.09 -3.78
CA VAL A 73 -3.39 6.00 -2.82
C VAL A 73 -3.49 7.26 -1.97
N ILE A 74 -2.38 7.86 -1.54
CA ILE A 74 -2.37 9.13 -0.80
C ILE A 74 -3.00 10.23 -1.64
N ALA A 75 -2.58 10.36 -2.91
CA ALA A 75 -3.12 11.36 -3.83
C ALA A 75 -4.63 11.19 -4.01
N ILE A 76 -5.10 9.98 -4.30
CA ILE A 76 -6.54 9.68 -4.43
C ILE A 76 -7.27 9.99 -3.11
N ALA A 77 -6.74 9.57 -1.96
CA ALA A 77 -7.38 9.80 -0.67
C ALA A 77 -7.49 11.29 -0.33
N TYR A 78 -6.49 12.08 -0.70
CA TYR A 78 -6.50 13.52 -0.53
C TYR A 78 -7.57 14.18 -1.41
N GLU A 79 -7.58 13.87 -2.71
CA GLU A 79 -8.52 14.43 -3.68
C GLU A 79 -9.98 14.06 -3.37
N GLU A 80 -10.22 12.82 -2.92
CA GLU A 80 -11.56 12.34 -2.55
C GLU A 80 -11.99 12.80 -1.15
N GLY A 81 -11.10 13.44 -0.39
CA GLY A 81 -11.36 13.91 0.97
C GLY A 81 -11.52 12.79 2.01
N VAL A 82 -10.89 11.64 1.79
CA VAL A 82 -10.91 10.45 2.66
C VAL A 82 -9.85 10.50 3.76
N LEU A 83 -8.83 11.33 3.60
CA LEU A 83 -7.79 11.56 4.61
C LEU A 83 -8.37 12.19 5.89
N SER A 84 -7.64 11.99 6.99
CA SER A 84 -7.94 12.58 8.29
C SER A 84 -7.96 14.11 8.20
N GLY A 85 -9.16 14.70 8.14
CA GLY A 85 -9.35 16.16 8.12
C GLY A 85 -10.63 16.57 7.40
N THR A 86 -10.86 16.03 6.20
CA THR A 86 -12.03 16.29 5.35
C THR A 86 -13.23 15.39 5.67
N LYS A 87 -12.97 14.19 6.24
CA LYS A 87 -13.97 13.23 6.79
C LYS A 87 -15.15 12.87 5.85
N ARG A 88 -14.97 12.88 4.52
CA ARG A 88 -16.02 12.35 3.62
C ARG A 88 -16.19 10.85 3.85
N PHE A 89 -17.43 10.40 3.88
CA PHE A 89 -17.73 8.97 3.90
C PHE A 89 -17.30 8.36 2.57
N ILE A 90 -16.53 7.26 2.61
CA ILE A 90 -16.01 6.59 1.40
C ILE A 90 -17.14 6.20 0.44
N SER A 91 -18.33 5.87 0.97
CA SER A 91 -19.53 5.58 0.19
C SER A 91 -19.97 6.71 -0.74
N HIS A 92 -19.54 7.94 -0.49
CA HIS A 92 -19.86 9.13 -1.30
C HIS A 92 -18.66 9.61 -2.14
N THR A 93 -17.67 8.74 -2.36
CA THR A 93 -16.42 9.07 -3.07
C THR A 93 -16.12 8.03 -4.13
N ASN A 94 -15.28 8.38 -5.10
CA ASN A 94 -14.76 7.42 -6.08
C ASN A 94 -13.48 6.71 -5.58
N PHE A 95 -13.13 6.88 -4.30
CA PHE A 95 -11.92 6.32 -3.70
C PHE A 95 -11.73 4.82 -3.97
N PRO A 96 -12.73 3.94 -3.77
CA PRO A 96 -12.55 2.50 -4.00
C PRO A 96 -12.20 2.18 -5.46
N ASP A 97 -12.93 2.76 -6.41
CA ASP A 97 -12.77 2.43 -7.83
C ASP A 97 -11.48 3.02 -8.40
N ARG A 98 -11.10 4.23 -7.98
CA ARG A 98 -9.81 4.81 -8.34
C ARG A 98 -8.64 4.02 -7.77
N CYS A 99 -8.75 3.51 -6.54
CA CYS A 99 -7.73 2.61 -5.98
C CYS A 99 -7.65 1.29 -6.76
N LYS A 100 -8.78 0.71 -7.17
CA LYS A 100 -8.79 -0.51 -8.00
C LYS A 100 -8.09 -0.28 -9.34
N GLU A 101 -8.38 0.82 -10.03
CA GLU A 101 -7.72 1.15 -11.30
C GLU A 101 -6.23 1.40 -11.11
N LEU A 102 -5.83 2.14 -10.06
CA LEU A 102 -4.41 2.30 -9.71
C LEU A 102 -3.73 0.92 -9.55
N PHE A 103 -4.32 0.03 -8.76
CA PHE A 103 -3.74 -1.28 -8.48
C PHE A 103 -3.70 -2.18 -9.72
N LYS A 104 -4.66 -2.06 -10.61
CA LYS A 104 -4.69 -2.75 -11.92
C LYS A 104 -3.49 -2.34 -12.77
N HIS A 105 -3.19 -1.04 -12.85
CA HIS A 105 -2.04 -0.52 -13.61
C HIS A 105 -0.69 -0.80 -12.96
N THR A 106 -0.62 -0.97 -11.64
CA THR A 106 0.63 -1.26 -10.93
C THR A 106 0.88 -2.73 -10.66
N ARG A 107 -0.08 -3.63 -10.96
CA ARG A 107 -0.05 -5.04 -10.50
C ARG A 107 1.20 -5.82 -10.92
N GLY A 108 1.76 -5.50 -12.09
CA GLY A 108 2.98 -6.14 -12.62
C GLY A 108 4.21 -5.24 -12.61
N VAL A 109 4.09 -4.03 -12.08
CA VAL A 109 5.18 -3.06 -12.10
C VAL A 109 6.03 -3.26 -10.84
N LEU A 110 7.24 -3.78 -11.04
CA LEU A 110 8.23 -3.90 -9.97
C LEU A 110 8.86 -2.53 -9.67
N PRO A 111 9.21 -2.23 -8.41
CA PRO A 111 10.07 -1.10 -8.08
C PRO A 111 11.41 -1.24 -8.80
N GLU A 112 12.08 -0.13 -9.09
CA GLU A 112 13.40 -0.15 -9.72
C GLU A 112 14.40 -1.04 -8.94
N PRO A 113 15.27 -1.77 -9.64
CA PRO A 113 16.30 -2.57 -9.00
C PRO A 113 17.32 -1.66 -8.29
N ILE A 114 17.71 -2.06 -7.07
CA ILE A 114 18.81 -1.42 -6.34
C ILE A 114 20.09 -2.17 -6.71
N HIS A 115 20.96 -1.49 -7.47
CA HIS A 115 22.20 -2.07 -8.01
C HIS A 115 23.33 -2.11 -6.97
N ASP A 116 23.42 -1.09 -6.12
CA ASP A 116 24.49 -0.94 -5.13
C ASP A 116 24.04 -1.42 -3.74
N TRP A 117 23.55 -2.65 -3.67
CA TRP A 117 23.19 -3.29 -2.40
C TRP A 117 24.45 -3.86 -1.72
N SER A 118 25.23 -2.99 -1.08
CA SER A 118 26.42 -3.35 -0.28
C SER A 118 26.08 -3.58 1.19
#